data_AF-A0A3N1GDD5-F1
#
_entry.id   AF-A0A3N1GDD5-F1
#
_cell.length_a   1.000
_cell.length_b   1.000
_cell.length_c   1.000
_cell.angle_alpha   90.00
_cell.angle_beta   90.00
_cell.angle_gamma   90.00
#
_symmetry.space_group_name_H-M   'P 1'
#
loop_
_entity.id
_entity.type
_entity.pdbx_description
1 polymer ?
#
loop_
_entity_poly.entity_id
_entity_poly.type
_entity_poly.pdbx_seq_one_letter_code
_entity_poly.pdbx_strand_id
1 'polypeptide(L)'
;MTTDPRIPRPTVDKEAVLIHLHAVRLRPTPLAAWTAIADIPLLLAEIDRLAWLLSRTRWDFANLLAAARGTLAADHDGESDPLTYLRDAVAEHRAFTPPTDTGLAE
;
A
#
# COMPACT_ATOMS: atom_id res chain seq x y z
N MET A 1 -20.86 5.44 2.60
CA MET A 1 -19.41 5.57 2.87
C MET A 1 -18.72 5.84 1.55
N THR A 2 -18.10 7.00 1.39
CA THR A 2 -17.39 7.41 0.16
C THR A 2 -16.18 6.52 -0.06
N THR A 3 -16.22 5.76 -1.15
CA THR A 3 -15.16 4.86 -1.57
C THR A 3 -14.04 5.66 -2.21
N ASP A 4 -13.00 6.02 -1.46
CA ASP A 4 -11.80 6.61 -2.06
C ASP A 4 -10.98 5.48 -2.70
N PRO A 5 -10.78 5.46 -4.02
CA PRO A 5 -9.99 4.43 -4.70
C PRO A 5 -8.52 4.43 -4.27
N ARG A 6 -8.03 5.49 -3.60
CA ARG A 6 -6.64 5.62 -3.15
C ARG A 6 -6.39 4.99 -1.77
N ILE A 7 -7.44 4.58 -1.06
CA ILE A 7 -7.29 3.91 0.24
C ILE A 7 -7.25 2.40 -0.02
N PRO A 8 -6.11 1.72 0.21
CA PRO A 8 -6.03 0.28 0.03
C PRO A 8 -7.01 -0.41 0.98
N ARG A 9 -7.84 -1.28 0.41
CA ARG A 9 -8.78 -2.09 1.19
C ARG A 9 -8.04 -3.26 1.83
N PRO A 10 -8.40 -3.63 3.06
CA PRO A 10 -7.91 -4.86 3.65
C PRO A 10 -8.32 -6.07 2.81
N THR A 11 -7.39 -7.00 2.60
CA THR A 11 -7.69 -8.30 1.97
C THR A 11 -8.23 -9.29 3.00
N VAL A 12 -7.77 -9.15 4.25
CA VAL A 12 -8.24 -9.93 5.39
C VAL A 12 -9.61 -9.44 5.85
N ASP A 13 -10.52 -10.39 6.09
CA ASP A 13 -11.79 -10.13 6.76
C ASP A 13 -11.56 -9.76 8.23
N LYS A 14 -11.53 -8.46 8.48
CA LYS A 14 -11.31 -7.90 9.83
C LYS A 14 -12.41 -8.32 10.82
N GLU A 15 -13.65 -8.45 10.35
CA GLU A 15 -14.76 -8.81 11.23
C GLU A 15 -14.62 -10.25 11.70
N ALA A 16 -14.27 -11.17 10.79
CA ALA A 16 -14.01 -12.57 11.15
C ALA A 16 -12.87 -12.69 12.18
N VAL A 17 -11.76 -11.99 11.97
CA VAL A 17 -10.62 -11.99 12.91
C VAL A 17 -11.03 -11.45 14.30
N LEU A 18 -11.81 -10.37 14.33
CA LEU A 18 -12.30 -9.80 15.59
C LEU A 18 -13.25 -10.77 16.32
N ILE A 19 -14.09 -11.49 15.58
CA ILE A 19 -14.98 -12.52 16.13
C ILE A 19 -14.16 -13.65 16.77
N HIS A 20 -13.13 -14.17 16.08
CA HIS A 20 -12.28 -15.24 16.62
C HIS A 20 -11.52 -14.79 17.89
N LEU A 21 -10.95 -13.58 17.86
CA LEU A 21 -10.29 -12.99 19.02
C LEU A 21 -11.26 -12.81 20.20
N HIS A 22 -12.49 -12.37 19.92
CA HIS A 22 -13.50 -12.20 20.95
C HIS A 22 -13.92 -13.55 21.55
N ALA A 23 -14.09 -14.57 20.72
CA ALA A 23 -14.44 -15.92 21.14
C ALA A 23 -13.42 -16.50 22.14
N VAL A 24 -12.11 -16.39 21.85
CA VAL A 24 -11.07 -16.87 22.77
C VAL A 24 -10.98 -16.05 24.05
N ARG A 25 -11.25 -14.72 23.99
CA ARG A 25 -11.24 -13.84 25.17
C ARG A 25 -12.40 -14.13 26.12
N LEU A 26 -13.60 -14.36 25.59
CA LEU A 26 -14.77 -14.64 26.41
C LEU A 26 -14.76 -16.07 26.97
N ARG A 27 -14.41 -17.04 26.12
CA ARG A 27 -14.45 -18.45 26.49
C ARG A 27 -13.29 -19.19 25.84
N PRO A 28 -12.13 -19.27 26.50
CA PRO A 28 -10.96 -19.91 25.94
C PRO A 28 -11.20 -21.41 25.83
N THR A 29 -11.55 -21.84 24.62
CA THR A 29 -11.61 -23.25 24.23
C THR A 29 -10.43 -23.55 23.31
N PRO A 30 -9.94 -24.80 23.26
CA PRO A 30 -8.85 -25.16 22.35
C PRO A 30 -9.16 -24.79 20.89
N LEU A 31 -10.40 -25.00 20.44
CA LEU A 31 -10.82 -24.62 19.09
C LEU A 31 -10.75 -23.10 18.87
N ALA A 32 -11.33 -22.29 19.76
CA ALA A 32 -11.29 -20.84 19.64
C ALA A 32 -9.86 -20.28 19.67
N ALA A 33 -8.99 -20.88 20.49
CA ALA A 33 -7.57 -20.52 20.54
C ALA A 33 -6.86 -20.85 19.21
N TRP A 34 -7.06 -22.05 18.66
CA TRP A 34 -6.47 -22.43 17.38
C TRP A 34 -6.94 -21.57 16.22
N THR A 35 -8.24 -21.24 16.16
CA THR A 35 -8.78 -20.36 15.13
C THR A 35 -8.17 -18.96 15.21
N ALA A 36 -8.09 -18.36 16.42
CA ALA A 36 -7.47 -17.05 16.58
C ALA A 36 -5.96 -17.05 16.27
N ILE A 37 -5.24 -18.15 16.55
CA ILE A 37 -3.83 -18.31 16.17
C ILE A 37 -3.68 -18.42 14.65
N ALA A 38 -4.61 -19.09 13.97
CA ALA A 38 -4.58 -19.24 12.51
C ALA A 38 -4.76 -17.90 11.77
N ASP A 39 -5.37 -16.89 12.40
CA ASP A 39 -5.50 -15.55 11.82
C ASP A 39 -4.18 -14.75 11.86
N ILE A 40 -3.23 -15.11 12.72
CA ILE A 40 -1.94 -14.39 12.87
C ILE A 40 -1.16 -14.30 11.56
N PRO A 41 -0.87 -15.41 10.82
CA PRO A 41 -0.14 -15.32 9.56
C PRO A 41 -0.88 -14.47 8.51
N LEU A 42 -2.22 -14.49 8.50
CA LEU A 42 -3.01 -13.65 7.59
C LEU A 42 -2.85 -12.16 7.93
N LEU A 43 -2.89 -11.81 9.21
CA LEU A 43 -2.65 -10.44 9.68
C LEU A 43 -1.22 -9.96 9.39
N LEU A 44 -0.22 -10.81 9.57
CA LEU A 44 1.18 -10.47 9.24
C LEU A 44 1.35 -10.21 7.75
N ALA A 45 0.80 -11.08 6.89
CA ALA A 45 0.83 -10.89 5.44
C ALA A 45 0.14 -9.58 5.03
N GLU A 46 -0.97 -9.22 5.67
CA GLU A 46 -1.67 -7.96 5.39
C GLU A 46 -0.88 -6.74 5.87
N ILE A 47 -0.19 -6.82 7.03
CA ILE A 47 0.71 -5.76 7.49
C ILE A 47 1.86 -5.55 6.51
N ASP A 48 2.51 -6.63 6.06
CA ASP A 48 3.60 -6.57 5.09
C ASP A 48 3.14 -5.96 3.76
N ARG A 49 1.97 -6.36 3.28
CA ARG A 49 1.34 -5.79 2.07
C ARG A 49 1.10 -4.28 2.22
N LEU A 50 0.51 -3.86 3.35
CA LEU A 50 0.25 -2.44 3.62
C LEU A 50 1.54 -1.64 3.80
N ALA A 51 2.56 -2.20 4.44
CA ALA A 51 3.88 -1.58 4.58
C ALA A 51 4.58 -1.40 3.23
N TRP A 52 4.48 -2.39 2.34
CA TRP A 52 4.97 -2.31 0.97
C TRP A 52 4.25 -1.21 0.17
N LEU A 53 2.91 -1.19 0.21
CA LEU A 53 2.09 -0.17 -0.46
C LEU A 53 2.42 1.25 0.04
N LEU A 54 2.56 1.42 1.36
CA LEU A 54 2.92 2.71 1.97
C LEU A 54 4.32 3.14 1.53
N SER A 55 5.30 2.24 1.60
CA SER A 55 6.68 2.53 1.20
C SER A 55 6.71 2.94 -0.26
N ARG A 56 6.05 2.18 -1.15
CA ARG A 56 5.98 2.48 -2.58
C ARG A 56 5.36 3.85 -2.85
N THR A 57 4.23 4.15 -2.22
CA THR A 57 3.56 5.45 -2.35
C THR A 57 4.49 6.59 -1.94
N ARG A 58 5.25 6.43 -0.86
CA ARG A 58 6.23 7.43 -0.41
C ARG A 58 7.38 7.61 -1.42
N TRP A 59 7.85 6.52 -2.02
CA TRP A 59 8.84 6.56 -3.10
C TRP A 59 8.32 7.32 -4.32
N ASP A 60 7.08 7.05 -4.75
CA ASP A 60 6.50 7.72 -5.92
C ASP A 60 6.37 9.24 -5.68
N PHE A 61 5.93 9.66 -4.49
CA PHE A 61 5.91 11.09 -4.13
C PHE A 61 7.30 11.72 -4.02
N ALA A 62 8.29 10.97 -3.53
CA ALA A 62 9.67 11.45 -3.48
C ALA A 62 10.24 11.67 -4.89
N ASN A 63 9.96 10.75 -5.82
CA ASN A 63 10.35 10.87 -7.23
C ASN A 63 9.70 12.09 -7.90
N LEU A 64 8.39 12.30 -7.70
CA LEU A 64 7.69 13.48 -8.21
C LEU A 64 8.26 14.79 -7.65
N LEU A 65 8.55 14.83 -6.35
CA LEU A 65 9.16 16.00 -5.70
C LEU A 65 10.57 16.25 -6.22
N ALA A 66 11.36 15.19 -6.45
CA ALA A 66 12.69 15.30 -7.04
C ALA A 66 12.61 15.83 -8.47
N ALA A 67 11.69 15.33 -9.29
CA ALA A 67 11.46 15.81 -10.65
C ALA A 67 11.04 17.28 -10.69
N ALA A 68 10.10 17.69 -9.82
CA ALA A 68 9.70 19.09 -9.71
C ALA A 68 10.88 20.01 -9.33
N ARG A 69 11.72 19.58 -8.37
CA ARG A 69 12.94 20.33 -7.99
C ARG A 69 13.96 20.37 -9.14
N GLY A 70 14.13 19.27 -9.86
CA GLY A 70 14.99 19.17 -11.03
C GLY A 70 14.55 20.13 -12.13
N THR A 71 13.25 20.16 -12.44
CA THR A 71 12.67 21.12 -13.40
C THR A 71 12.95 22.57 -13.01
N LEU A 72 12.80 22.95 -11.73
CA LEU A 72 13.08 24.32 -11.30
C LEU A 72 14.57 24.68 -11.39
N ALA A 73 15.46 23.73 -11.12
CA ALA A 73 16.90 23.94 -11.27
C ALA A 73 17.29 24.07 -12.75
N ALA A 74 16.77 23.19 -13.61
CA ALA A 74 17.00 23.22 -15.06
C ALA A 74 16.48 24.50 -15.71
N ASP A 75 15.32 25.02 -15.26
CA ASP A 75 14.79 26.32 -15.69
C ASP A 75 15.70 27.48 -15.29
N HIS A 76 16.20 27.46 -14.05
CA HIS A 76 17.16 28.45 -13.56
C HIS A 76 18.47 28.45 -14.37
N ASP A 77 18.95 27.26 -14.76
CA ASP A 77 20.17 27.07 -15.55
C ASP A 77 19.98 27.36 -17.05
N GLY A 78 18.75 27.65 -17.48
CA GLY A 78 18.43 27.99 -18.88
C GLY A 78 18.41 26.78 -19.82
N GLU A 79 18.16 25.58 -19.30
CA GLU A 79 17.99 24.38 -20.11
C GLU A 79 16.78 24.52 -21.07
N SER A 80 16.87 23.93 -22.26
CA SER A 80 15.89 24.14 -23.34
C SER A 80 14.50 23.53 -23.07
N ASP A 81 14.41 22.42 -22.31
CA ASP A 81 13.13 21.82 -21.93
C ASP A 81 13.14 21.23 -20.50
N PRO A 82 13.17 22.10 -19.47
CA PRO A 82 13.19 21.69 -18.06
C PRO A 82 11.96 20.86 -17.63
N LEU A 83 10.84 21.02 -18.35
CA LEU A 83 9.59 20.33 -18.06
C LEU A 83 9.64 18.84 -18.37
N THR A 84 10.61 18.37 -19.17
CA THR A 84 10.74 16.95 -19.50
C THR A 84 10.90 16.08 -18.25
N TYR A 85 11.68 16.50 -17.25
CA TYR A 85 11.83 15.77 -15.98
C TYR A 85 10.48 15.51 -15.28
N LEU A 86 9.62 16.53 -15.19
CA LEU A 86 8.31 16.41 -14.56
C LEU A 86 7.33 15.59 -15.41
N ARG A 87 7.37 15.74 -16.74
CA ARG A 87 6.50 14.95 -17.64
C ARG A 87 6.82 13.46 -17.52
N ASP A 88 8.10 13.10 -17.50
CA ASP A 88 8.55 11.71 -17.36
C ASP A 88 8.13 11.13 -16.01
N ALA A 89 8.39 11.85 -14.91
CA ALA A 89 7.99 11.40 -13.58
C ALA A 89 6.46 11.24 -13.43
N VAL A 90 5.66 12.13 -14.05
CA VAL A 90 4.19 12.00 -14.07
C VAL A 90 3.74 10.82 -14.93
N ALA A 91 4.40 10.58 -16.06
CA ALA A 91 4.11 9.43 -16.92
C ALA A 91 4.41 8.11 -16.18
N GLU A 92 5.56 8.02 -15.52
CA GLU A 92 5.93 6.87 -14.66
C GLU A 92 4.93 6.67 -13.51
N HIS A 93 4.53 7.74 -12.82
CA HIS A 93 3.54 7.67 -11.73
C HIS A 93 2.18 7.16 -12.21
N ARG A 94 1.75 7.55 -13.42
CA ARG A 94 0.47 7.11 -14.02
C ARG A 94 0.51 5.67 -14.55
N ALA A 95 1.66 5.20 -15.00
CA ALA A 95 1.83 3.84 -15.50
C ALA A 95 1.71 2.79 -14.38
N PHE A 96 1.82 3.21 -13.12
CA PHE A 96 1.69 2.30 -11.99
C PHE A 96 0.28 1.70 -11.91
N THR A 97 0.21 0.38 -12.04
CA THR A 97 -0.95 -0.40 -11.67
C THR A 97 -0.61 -1.16 -10.40
N PRO A 98 -1.35 -0.98 -9.29
CA PRO A 98 -1.11 -1.78 -8.09
C PRO A 98 -1.28 -3.26 -8.45
N PRO A 99 -0.45 -4.16 -7.89
CA PRO A 99 -0.66 -5.59 -8.06
C PRO A 99 -2.09 -5.93 -7.61
N THR A 100 -2.88 -6.49 -8.52
CA THR A 100 -4.18 -7.09 -8.18
C THR A 100 -3.95 -8.35 -7.35
N ASP A 101 -4.86 -8.62 -6.40
CA ASP A 101 -4.79 -9.65 -5.34
C ASP A 101 -4.58 -11.11 -5.80
N THR A 102 -4.35 -11.39 -7.09
CA THR A 102 -4.25 -12.75 -7.66
C THR A 102 -2.83 -13.35 -7.65
N GLY A 103 -1.82 -12.65 -7.13
CA GLY A 103 -0.40 -13.03 -7.32
C GLY A 103 0.35 -13.70 -6.17
N LEU A 104 -0.30 -14.06 -5.05
CA LEU A 104 0.36 -14.67 -3.88
C LEU A 104 -0.04 -16.12 -3.61
N ALA A 105 -0.49 -16.84 -4.65
CA ALA A 105 -0.81 -18.27 -4.59
C ALA A 105 0.07 -19.07 -5.56
N GLU A 106 1.38 -19.04 -5.37
CA GLU A 106 2.32 -20.07 -5.86
C GLU A 106 3.38 -20.37 -4.79
#